data_AF-A0A3A8LSM9-F1
#
_entry.id   AF-A0A3A8LSM9-F1
#
_cell.length_a   1.000
_cell.length_b   1.000
_cell.length_c   1.000
_cell.angle_alpha   90.00
_cell.angle_beta   90.00
_cell.angle_gamma   90.00
#
_symmetry.space_group_name_H-M   'P 1'
#
loop_
_entity.id
_entity.type
_entity.pdbx_description
1 polymer ?
#
loop_
_entity_poly.entity_id
_entity_poly.type
_entity_poly.pdbx_seq_one_letter_code
_entity_poly.pdbx_strand_id
1 'polypeptide(L)'
;MAGRFNIGAKIDSAMERVRQAQAQAEARAAQMAAAAQSVKQPLTDAPNAKPLNADEGRYLDSFQEERAKKKGLPELAAPQPPGATTPSALPANEAKEAQQEKGWKTSEPTVVQTSKQGCAEATLTFLEQSDGENEAELSPEQAREKVRNRADTLAVSPSGVKEMGVEVNLDDGATPDEMGAILGGMGIEVTSGSSECDPKALSGALKKGEYALALVDSNALLNTTLEPGQESQETGQLHWITIDAVDPGKTNSKDDDLYRVRDPANGAYWVKASDMKKIVSEAQEKHGSGGIMTVQKEKGRASKAPDHLAALARRNLERTAPLGDGNGGASRRASVAESS
;
A
#
# COMPACT_ATOMS: atom_id res chain seq x y z
N MET A 1 30.53 -59.59 19.36
CA MET A 1 31.12 -58.38 18.74
C MET A 1 30.02 -57.67 17.98
N ALA A 2 29.54 -56.54 18.49
CA ALA A 2 28.39 -55.82 17.94
C ALA A 2 28.82 -54.46 17.36
N GLY A 3 28.24 -54.13 16.21
CA GLY A 3 27.83 -52.78 15.86
C GLY A 3 28.89 -51.80 15.37
N ARG A 4 29.37 -51.94 14.12
CA ARG A 4 30.08 -50.85 13.40
C ARG A 4 29.88 -50.85 11.87
N PHE A 5 28.67 -51.09 11.35
CA PHE A 5 28.40 -50.85 9.92
C PHE A 5 26.92 -50.52 9.70
N ASN A 6 26.49 -49.27 9.91
CA ASN A 6 25.18 -48.80 9.43
C ASN A 6 24.95 -47.27 9.46
N ILE A 7 25.99 -46.46 9.67
CA ILE A 7 25.85 -45.00 9.73
C ILE A 7 26.12 -44.37 8.35
N GLY A 8 27.11 -44.87 7.58
CA GLY A 8 27.44 -44.36 6.24
C GLY A 8 26.29 -44.44 5.24
N ALA A 9 25.64 -45.61 5.12
CA ALA A 9 24.52 -45.81 4.18
C ALA A 9 23.29 -44.93 4.47
N LYS A 10 23.08 -44.50 5.72
CA LYS A 10 21.98 -43.59 6.08
C LYS A 10 22.30 -42.13 5.76
N ILE A 11 23.57 -41.74 5.85
CA ILE A 11 24.04 -40.39 5.49
C ILE A 11 24.02 -40.23 3.97
N ASP A 12 24.47 -41.24 3.22
CA ASP A 12 24.43 -41.23 1.76
C ASP A 12 22.98 -41.14 1.24
N SER A 13 22.05 -41.89 1.83
CA SER A 13 20.61 -41.81 1.52
C SER A 13 19.95 -40.47 1.87
N ALA A 14 20.47 -39.75 2.87
CA ALA A 14 19.97 -38.42 3.24
C ALA A 14 20.50 -37.35 2.29
N MET A 15 21.78 -37.43 1.90
CA MET A 15 22.40 -36.53 0.93
C MET A 15 21.80 -36.70 -0.47
N GLU A 16 21.48 -37.93 -0.88
CA GLU A 16 20.78 -38.20 -2.14
C GLU A 16 19.38 -37.55 -2.17
N ARG A 17 18.66 -37.61 -1.04
CA ARG A 17 17.33 -36.98 -0.89
C ARG A 17 17.40 -35.46 -0.88
N VAL A 18 18.42 -34.88 -0.25
CA VAL A 18 18.65 -33.42 -0.29
C VAL A 18 18.99 -32.98 -1.72
N ARG A 19 19.81 -33.74 -2.44
CA ARG A 19 20.15 -33.43 -3.84
C ARG A 19 18.93 -33.57 -4.76
N GLN A 20 18.09 -34.58 -4.58
CA GLN A 20 16.82 -34.69 -5.33
C GLN A 20 15.83 -33.57 -4.99
N ALA A 21 15.75 -33.16 -3.73
CA ALA A 21 14.90 -32.03 -3.31
C ALA A 21 15.39 -30.71 -3.91
N GLN A 22 16.70 -30.47 -3.95
CA GLN A 22 17.29 -29.30 -4.62
C GLN A 22 17.06 -29.33 -6.13
N ALA A 23 17.27 -30.47 -6.79
CA ALA A 23 17.01 -30.60 -8.23
C ALA A 23 15.53 -30.41 -8.58
N GLN A 24 14.60 -30.87 -7.72
CA GLN A 24 13.17 -30.62 -7.89
C GLN A 24 12.79 -29.16 -7.61
N ALA A 25 13.44 -28.50 -6.66
CA ALA A 25 13.24 -27.08 -6.39
C ALA A 25 13.74 -26.22 -7.57
N GLU A 26 14.91 -26.55 -8.13
CA GLU A 26 15.46 -25.86 -9.31
C GLU A 26 14.61 -26.10 -10.56
N ALA A 27 14.13 -27.33 -10.77
CA ALA A 27 13.23 -27.64 -11.90
C ALA A 27 11.88 -26.90 -11.77
N ARG A 28 11.34 -26.75 -10.55
CA ARG A 28 10.11 -25.99 -10.30
C ARG A 28 10.34 -24.48 -10.40
N ALA A 29 11.47 -23.97 -9.92
CA ALA A 29 11.87 -22.57 -10.11
C ALA A 29 12.03 -22.23 -11.60
N ALA A 30 12.57 -23.15 -12.41
CA ALA A 30 12.66 -22.98 -13.85
C ALA A 30 11.28 -23.02 -14.54
N GLN A 31 10.36 -23.86 -14.08
CA GLN A 31 8.96 -23.87 -14.56
C GLN A 31 8.20 -22.60 -14.14
N MET A 32 8.43 -22.08 -12.94
CA MET A 32 7.87 -20.83 -12.44
C MET A 32 8.46 -19.60 -13.16
N ALA A 33 9.75 -19.62 -13.50
CA ALA A 33 10.39 -18.60 -14.32
C ALA A 33 9.86 -18.59 -15.77
N ALA A 34 9.55 -19.77 -16.32
CA ALA A 34 8.89 -19.90 -17.62
C ALA A 34 7.43 -19.41 -17.58
N ALA A 35 6.70 -19.66 -16.48
CA ALA A 35 5.37 -19.10 -16.26
C ALA A 35 5.41 -17.57 -16.06
N ALA A 36 6.40 -17.04 -15.34
CA ALA A 36 6.61 -15.60 -15.15
C ALA A 36 6.98 -14.87 -16.46
N GLN A 37 7.64 -15.54 -17.40
CA GLN A 37 7.87 -14.99 -18.75
C GLN A 37 6.58 -14.93 -19.59
N SER A 38 5.58 -15.78 -19.32
CA SER A 38 4.27 -15.77 -19.99
C SER A 38 3.35 -14.61 -19.54
N VAL A 39 3.66 -13.93 -18.42
CA VAL A 39 2.85 -12.84 -17.85
C VAL A 39 3.44 -11.45 -18.19
N LYS A 40 4.53 -11.38 -18.96
CA LYS A 40 5.17 -10.13 -19.41
C LYS A 40 4.43 -9.38 -20.53
N GLN A 41 3.12 -9.62 -20.72
CA GLN A 41 2.33 -8.72 -21.56
C GLN A 41 1.76 -7.59 -20.70
N PRO A 42 2.27 -6.35 -20.83
CA PRO A 42 1.56 -5.20 -20.28
C PRO A 42 0.14 -5.17 -20.85
N LEU A 43 -0.85 -4.75 -20.06
CA LEU A 43 -2.19 -4.51 -20.58
C LEU A 43 -2.07 -3.59 -21.81
N THR A 44 -2.46 -4.10 -22.99
CA THR A 44 -2.39 -3.39 -24.27
C THR A 44 -3.48 -2.34 -24.45
N ASP A 45 -4.33 -2.11 -23.44
CA ASP A 45 -5.42 -1.13 -23.46
C ASP A 45 -5.25 -0.02 -22.43
N ALA A 46 -4.03 0.51 -22.28
CA ALA A 46 -3.82 1.77 -21.58
C ALA A 46 -3.98 2.94 -22.58
N PRO A 47 -5.10 3.67 -22.61
CA PRO A 47 -5.15 4.92 -23.36
C PRO A 47 -4.13 5.90 -22.77
N ASN A 48 -3.49 6.68 -23.65
CA ASN A 48 -2.48 7.70 -23.32
C ASN A 48 -2.92 8.56 -22.12
N ALA A 49 -2.46 8.20 -20.92
CA ALA A 49 -2.69 8.99 -19.73
C ALA A 49 -1.96 10.32 -19.89
N LYS A 50 -2.70 11.43 -19.77
CA LYS A 50 -2.10 12.76 -19.70
C LYS A 50 -1.06 12.77 -18.58
N PRO A 51 0.16 13.30 -18.81
CA PRO A 51 1.20 13.30 -17.80
C PRO A 51 0.73 14.09 -16.57
N LEU A 52 0.74 13.43 -15.42
CA LEU A 52 0.53 14.03 -14.10
C LEU A 52 1.76 14.88 -13.75
N ASN A 53 1.53 16.06 -13.15
CA ASN A 53 2.61 16.77 -12.48
C ASN A 53 2.98 15.98 -11.20
N ALA A 54 4.20 15.45 -11.15
CA ALA A 54 4.70 14.62 -10.06
C ALA A 54 4.73 15.35 -8.70
N ASP A 55 4.80 16.69 -8.72
CA ASP A 55 4.85 17.51 -7.52
C ASP A 55 3.47 17.91 -6.98
N GLU A 56 2.42 17.79 -7.81
CA GLU A 56 1.11 18.41 -7.53
C GLU A 56 -0.08 17.47 -7.60
N GLY A 57 0.09 16.23 -8.12
CA GLY A 57 -0.97 15.22 -8.14
C GLY A 57 -2.25 15.67 -8.87
N ARG A 58 -2.15 16.59 -9.84
CA ARG A 58 -3.27 17.08 -10.66
C ARG A 58 -3.02 16.91 -12.15
N TYR A 59 -4.10 16.74 -12.91
CA TYR A 59 -4.07 16.78 -14.37
C TYR A 59 -3.87 18.22 -14.86
N LEU A 60 -2.93 18.42 -15.78
CA LEU A 60 -2.76 19.72 -16.45
C LEU A 60 -4.02 20.02 -17.29
N ASP A 61 -4.63 21.18 -17.05
CA ASP A 61 -5.62 21.73 -17.98
C ASP A 61 -4.92 22.18 -19.28
N SER A 62 -5.66 22.08 -20.38
CA SER A 62 -5.30 22.46 -21.76
C SER A 62 -4.57 23.82 -21.88
N PHE A 63 -4.92 24.81 -21.04
CA PHE A 63 -4.25 26.11 -20.99
C PHE A 63 -2.82 26.05 -20.40
N GLN A 64 -2.57 25.17 -19.43
CA GLN A 64 -1.24 24.99 -18.85
C GLN A 64 -0.32 24.18 -19.78
N GLU A 65 -0.89 23.22 -20.52
CA GLU A 65 -0.21 22.50 -21.60
C GLU A 65 0.32 23.44 -22.70
N GLU A 66 -0.46 24.46 -23.09
CA GLU A 66 -0.04 25.39 -24.14
C GLU A 66 1.09 26.33 -23.69
N ARG A 67 1.11 26.68 -22.39
CA ARG A 67 2.18 27.47 -21.78
C ARG A 67 3.50 26.71 -21.69
N ALA A 68 3.45 25.41 -21.36
CA ALA A 68 4.64 24.56 -21.29
C ALA A 68 5.25 24.28 -22.67
N LYS A 69 4.44 24.25 -23.74
CA LYS A 69 4.88 23.99 -25.12
C LYS A 69 5.57 25.18 -25.79
N LYS A 70 5.43 26.41 -25.30
CA LYS A 70 6.02 27.62 -25.90
C LYS A 70 7.17 28.18 -25.06
N LYS A 71 8.25 27.41 -24.88
CA LYS A 71 9.55 27.97 -24.43
C LYS A 71 10.22 28.66 -25.62
N GLY A 72 10.22 30.00 -25.66
CA GLY A 72 11.07 30.72 -26.62
C GLY A 72 10.69 32.15 -27.02
N LEU A 73 9.67 32.79 -26.43
CA LEU A 73 9.37 34.20 -26.71
C LEU A 73 9.59 35.04 -25.44
N PRO A 74 10.28 36.20 -25.53
CA PRO A 74 10.45 37.10 -24.39
C PRO A 74 9.09 37.62 -23.94
N GLU A 75 8.86 37.51 -22.64
CA GLU A 75 7.63 37.88 -21.94
C GLU A 75 7.42 39.40 -22.02
N LEU A 76 6.46 39.85 -22.84
CA LEU A 76 5.91 41.20 -22.72
C LEU A 76 4.95 41.18 -21.53
N ALA A 77 5.43 41.66 -20.39
CA ALA A 77 4.66 41.77 -19.16
C ALA A 77 3.44 42.68 -19.38
N ALA A 78 2.25 42.08 -19.42
CA ALA A 78 1.01 42.82 -19.18
C ALA A 78 0.85 43.00 -17.67
N PRO A 79 0.64 44.23 -17.15
CA PRO A 79 0.40 44.43 -15.73
C PRO A 79 -0.89 43.73 -15.29
N GLN A 80 -0.83 43.05 -14.15
CA GLN A 80 -1.96 42.33 -13.56
C GLN A 80 -3.08 43.31 -13.17
N PRO A 81 -4.36 42.98 -13.42
CA PRO A 81 -5.48 43.78 -12.94
C PRO A 81 -5.53 43.76 -11.40
N PRO A 82 -5.79 44.90 -10.73
CA PRO A 82 -5.86 44.95 -9.27
C PRO A 82 -7.09 44.16 -8.79
N GLY A 83 -6.87 43.11 -7.99
CA GLY A 83 -7.95 42.34 -7.36
C GLY A 83 -7.80 40.81 -7.39
N ALA A 84 -6.75 40.27 -8.02
CA ALA A 84 -6.47 38.83 -7.93
C ALA A 84 -5.98 38.48 -6.53
N THR A 85 -6.89 37.98 -5.69
CA THR A 85 -6.54 37.23 -4.49
C THR A 85 -5.73 36.02 -4.91
N THR A 86 -4.52 35.91 -4.37
CA THR A 86 -3.63 34.77 -4.55
C THR A 86 -4.37 33.48 -4.16
N PRO A 87 -4.36 32.40 -4.96
CA PRO A 87 -5.02 31.16 -4.58
C PRO A 87 -4.36 30.53 -3.34
N SER A 88 -5.21 29.91 -2.51
CA SER A 88 -4.94 29.18 -1.27
C SER A 88 -3.63 28.37 -1.27
N ALA A 89 -2.86 28.47 -0.19
CA ALA A 89 -1.73 27.58 0.08
C ALA A 89 -2.17 26.11 0.00
N LEU A 90 -1.30 25.26 -0.56
CA LEU A 90 -1.48 23.80 -0.58
C LEU A 90 -1.56 23.25 0.85
N PRO A 91 -2.37 22.19 1.10
CA PRO A 91 -2.40 21.52 2.40
C PRO A 91 -1.01 21.11 2.88
N ALA A 92 -0.70 21.35 4.16
CA ALA A 92 0.60 21.05 4.74
C ALA A 92 0.58 19.70 5.47
N ASN A 93 1.63 18.88 5.33
CA ASN A 93 1.77 17.67 6.13
C ASN A 93 2.39 18.00 7.51
N GLU A 94 1.55 18.10 8.55
CA GLU A 94 2.02 18.31 9.93
C GLU A 94 2.68 17.07 10.55
N ALA A 95 2.44 15.88 10.00
CA ALA A 95 3.06 14.65 10.50
C ALA A 95 4.51 14.47 10.04
N LYS A 96 4.98 15.27 9.06
CA LYS A 96 6.24 15.04 8.35
C LYS A 96 7.45 14.88 9.28
N GLU A 97 7.64 15.82 10.21
CA GLU A 97 8.81 15.80 11.12
C GLU A 97 8.78 14.57 12.03
N ALA A 98 7.65 14.31 12.70
CA ALA A 98 7.49 13.14 13.55
C ALA A 98 7.66 11.82 12.78
N GLN A 99 7.20 11.75 11.53
CA GLN A 99 7.38 10.58 10.67
C GLN A 99 8.86 10.35 10.34
N GLN A 100 9.62 11.41 10.07
CA GLN A 100 11.06 11.33 9.85
C GLN A 100 11.80 10.89 11.11
N GLU A 101 11.40 11.36 12.30
CA GLU A 101 11.95 10.91 13.59
C GLU A 101 11.67 9.42 13.86
N LYS A 102 10.54 8.90 13.37
CA LYS A 102 10.20 7.46 13.38
C LYS A 102 10.91 6.66 12.27
N GLY A 103 11.71 7.33 11.45
CA GLY A 103 12.49 6.71 10.38
C GLY A 103 11.72 6.45 9.10
N TRP A 104 10.61 7.14 8.85
CA TRP A 104 9.91 7.10 7.56
C TRP A 104 10.45 8.14 6.59
N LYS A 105 10.59 7.78 5.31
CA LYS A 105 10.72 8.73 4.21
C LYS A 105 9.33 9.25 3.84
N THR A 106 9.18 10.57 3.70
CA THR A 106 7.87 11.22 3.55
C THR A 106 7.56 11.75 2.15
N SER A 107 8.51 11.59 1.22
CA SER A 107 8.49 12.13 -0.15
C SER A 107 8.31 11.05 -1.22
N GLU A 108 8.14 9.78 -0.82
CA GLU A 108 7.98 8.69 -1.78
C GLU A 108 6.75 8.90 -2.67
N PRO A 109 6.81 8.58 -3.97
CA PRO A 109 5.64 8.63 -4.83
C PRO A 109 4.67 7.48 -4.49
N THR A 110 3.41 7.61 -4.92
CA THR A 110 2.45 6.50 -4.80
C THR A 110 2.89 5.35 -5.72
N VAL A 111 2.92 4.14 -5.17
CA VAL A 111 3.18 2.93 -5.96
C VAL A 111 1.89 2.49 -6.65
N VAL A 112 1.95 2.37 -7.97
CA VAL A 112 0.81 1.93 -8.78
C VAL A 112 0.68 0.41 -8.73
N GLN A 113 -0.55 -0.08 -8.51
CA GLN A 113 -0.85 -1.52 -8.60
C GLN A 113 -0.67 -2.05 -10.03
N THR A 114 -0.10 -3.25 -10.17
CA THR A 114 0.18 -3.89 -11.46
C THR A 114 -0.92 -4.83 -11.95
N SER A 115 -1.85 -5.19 -11.07
CA SER A 115 -3.01 -6.01 -11.39
C SER A 115 -4.26 -5.40 -10.76
N LYS A 116 -5.44 -5.90 -11.14
CA LYS A 116 -6.71 -5.49 -10.49
C LYS A 116 -6.70 -5.80 -8.99
N GLN A 117 -6.03 -6.88 -8.60
CA GLN A 117 -5.92 -7.39 -7.23
C GLN A 117 -4.72 -6.82 -6.43
N GLY A 118 -3.89 -6.00 -7.07
CA GLY A 118 -2.56 -5.65 -6.55
C GLY A 118 -2.51 -4.46 -5.59
N CYS A 119 -3.63 -3.98 -5.05
CA CYS A 119 -3.61 -2.82 -4.16
C CYS A 119 -2.85 -3.10 -2.85
N ALA A 120 -3.01 -4.29 -2.27
CA ALA A 120 -2.29 -4.70 -1.08
C ALA A 120 -0.76 -4.72 -1.30
N GLU A 121 -0.31 -5.37 -2.38
CA GLU A 121 1.10 -5.43 -2.76
C GLU A 121 1.68 -4.03 -2.98
N ALA A 122 0.95 -3.14 -3.66
CA ALA A 122 1.39 -1.77 -3.90
C ALA A 122 1.49 -0.96 -2.61
N THR A 123 0.51 -1.08 -1.70
CA THR A 123 0.55 -0.47 -0.36
C THR A 123 1.76 -0.95 0.45
N LEU A 124 2.02 -2.26 0.48
CA LEU A 124 3.18 -2.84 1.17
C LEU A 124 4.50 -2.39 0.51
N THR A 125 4.54 -2.31 -0.82
CA THR A 125 5.70 -1.82 -1.57
C THR A 125 6.00 -0.36 -1.22
N PHE A 126 4.96 0.48 -1.11
CA PHE A 126 5.12 1.87 -0.67
C PHE A 126 5.74 1.94 0.74
N LEU A 127 5.28 1.11 1.69
CA LEU A 127 5.86 1.06 3.04
C LEU A 127 7.32 0.59 3.05
N GLU A 128 7.69 -0.34 2.16
CA GLU A 128 9.07 -0.80 1.99
C GLU A 128 9.97 0.32 1.42
N GLN A 129 9.50 1.06 0.43
CA GLN A 129 10.23 2.23 -0.11
C GLN A 129 10.35 3.36 0.92
N SER A 130 9.32 3.54 1.76
CA SER A 130 9.29 4.55 2.80
C SER A 130 10.24 4.26 3.97
N ASP A 131 11.01 3.17 3.93
CA ASP A 131 11.99 2.87 4.97
C ASP A 131 13.21 3.80 4.92
N GLY A 132 13.26 4.76 5.84
CA GLY A 132 14.38 5.69 6.01
C GLY A 132 15.63 5.12 6.67
N GLU A 133 15.62 3.86 7.13
CA GLU A 133 16.85 3.20 7.64
C GLU A 133 17.72 2.63 6.51
N ASN A 134 17.17 2.48 5.29
CA ASN A 134 17.94 2.05 4.13
C ASN A 134 18.71 3.23 3.52
N GLU A 135 20.05 3.16 3.55
CA GLU A 135 20.94 4.18 2.96
C GLU A 135 20.77 4.29 1.43
N ALA A 136 20.41 3.20 0.76
CA ALA A 136 20.08 3.20 -0.66
C ALA A 136 18.57 3.30 -0.88
N GLU A 137 18.15 4.21 -1.76
CA GLU A 137 16.77 4.23 -2.26
C GLU A 137 16.47 2.94 -3.03
N LEU A 138 15.38 2.27 -2.66
CA LEU A 138 14.91 1.09 -3.36
C LEU A 138 14.06 1.53 -4.55
N SER A 139 14.34 0.98 -5.73
CA SER A 139 13.40 1.13 -6.85
C SER A 139 12.06 0.46 -6.50
N PRO A 140 10.94 0.87 -7.14
CA PRO A 140 9.64 0.22 -6.92
C PRO A 140 9.68 -1.29 -7.16
N GLU A 141 10.47 -1.74 -8.15
CA GLU A 141 10.62 -3.16 -8.48
C GLU A 141 11.38 -3.92 -7.38
N GLN A 142 12.46 -3.34 -6.85
CA GLN A 142 13.24 -3.96 -5.76
C GLN A 142 12.43 -4.05 -4.47
N ALA A 143 11.69 -2.99 -4.13
CA ALA A 143 10.80 -2.99 -2.98
C ALA A 143 9.68 -4.03 -3.14
N ARG A 144 9.09 -4.12 -4.33
CA ARG A 144 8.06 -5.12 -4.63
C ARG A 144 8.59 -6.54 -4.54
N GLU A 145 9.78 -6.80 -5.08
CA GLU A 145 10.43 -8.10 -5.00
C GLU A 145 10.66 -8.51 -3.54
N LYS A 146 11.08 -7.59 -2.67
CA LYS A 146 11.20 -7.86 -1.22
C LYS A 146 9.86 -8.20 -0.58
N VAL A 147 8.79 -7.48 -0.92
CA VAL A 147 7.43 -7.75 -0.42
C VAL A 147 6.95 -9.13 -0.87
N ARG A 148 7.12 -9.48 -2.15
CA ARG A 148 6.78 -10.80 -2.70
C ARG A 148 7.55 -11.93 -2.03
N ASN A 149 8.88 -11.79 -1.95
CA ASN A 149 9.72 -12.77 -1.28
C ASN A 149 9.30 -12.97 0.19
N ARG A 150 8.86 -11.91 0.87
CA ARG A 150 8.35 -12.00 2.24
C ARG A 150 7.01 -12.76 2.30
N ALA A 151 6.06 -12.42 1.45
CA ALA A 151 4.77 -13.09 1.36
C ALA A 151 4.95 -14.59 1.05
N ASP A 152 5.77 -14.92 0.05
CA ASP A 152 6.08 -16.31 -0.34
C ASP A 152 6.72 -17.08 0.82
N THR A 153 7.66 -16.45 1.54
CA THR A 153 8.29 -17.07 2.72
C THR A 153 7.26 -17.38 3.80
N LEU A 154 6.30 -16.49 4.05
CA LEU A 154 5.22 -16.70 5.03
C LEU A 154 4.26 -17.82 4.59
N ALA A 155 3.96 -17.92 3.30
CA ALA A 155 3.06 -18.95 2.74
C ALA A 155 3.64 -20.38 2.85
N VAL A 156 4.96 -20.52 2.66
CA VAL A 156 5.62 -21.85 2.60
C VAL A 156 6.29 -22.27 3.90
N SER A 157 6.74 -21.33 4.73
CA SER A 157 7.43 -21.68 5.97
C SER A 157 6.42 -22.21 7.01
N PRO A 158 6.80 -23.19 7.84
CA PRO A 158 6.13 -23.47 9.11
C PRO A 158 6.41 -22.29 10.07
N SER A 159 5.90 -21.13 9.70
CA SER A 159 5.90 -19.92 10.50
C SER A 159 4.63 -19.96 11.35
N GLY A 160 4.68 -19.34 12.53
CA GLY A 160 3.51 -19.27 13.42
C GLY A 160 2.26 -18.64 12.77
N VAL A 161 2.39 -18.01 11.59
CA VAL A 161 1.28 -17.47 10.78
C VAL A 161 0.46 -18.58 10.11
N LYS A 162 1.11 -19.58 9.50
CA LYS A 162 0.41 -20.72 8.90
C LYS A 162 -0.23 -21.62 9.97
N GLU A 163 0.42 -21.76 11.11
CA GLU A 163 -0.14 -22.44 12.29
C GLU A 163 -1.37 -21.71 12.87
N MET A 164 -1.51 -20.40 12.59
CA MET A 164 -2.67 -19.60 12.96
C MET A 164 -3.78 -19.60 11.90
N GLY A 165 -3.63 -20.38 10.81
CA GLY A 165 -4.65 -20.51 9.77
C GLY A 165 -4.66 -19.39 8.74
N VAL A 166 -3.63 -18.54 8.71
CA VAL A 166 -3.52 -17.47 7.70
C VAL A 166 -2.76 -17.99 6.48
N GLU A 167 -3.44 -18.05 5.34
CA GLU A 167 -2.89 -18.49 4.06
C GLU A 167 -2.53 -17.28 3.19
N VAL A 168 -1.33 -16.73 3.40
CA VAL A 168 -0.88 -15.53 2.68
C VAL A 168 -0.81 -15.75 1.17
N ASN A 169 -1.64 -15.01 0.41
CA ASN A 169 -1.62 -14.98 -1.05
C ASN A 169 -1.90 -13.58 -1.62
N LEU A 170 -0.85 -12.88 -2.07
CA LEU A 170 -0.98 -11.55 -2.66
C LEU A 170 -1.55 -11.52 -4.09
N ASP A 171 -1.70 -12.66 -4.77
CA ASP A 171 -2.23 -12.69 -6.13
C ASP A 171 -3.73 -12.39 -6.17
N ASP A 172 -4.46 -12.75 -5.11
CA ASP A 172 -5.91 -12.54 -5.03
C ASP A 172 -6.31 -11.27 -4.26
N GLY A 173 -5.34 -10.52 -3.73
CA GLY A 173 -5.53 -9.37 -2.84
C GLY A 173 -4.84 -9.59 -1.49
N ALA A 174 -5.28 -8.89 -0.45
CA ALA A 174 -4.98 -9.30 0.91
C ALA A 174 -6.16 -9.03 1.84
N THR A 175 -6.50 -10.00 2.67
CA THR A 175 -7.33 -9.82 3.87
C THR A 175 -6.59 -9.00 4.95
N PRO A 176 -7.29 -8.45 5.94
CA PRO A 176 -6.65 -7.80 7.10
C PRO A 176 -5.63 -8.69 7.82
N ASP A 177 -5.93 -9.98 7.99
CA ASP A 177 -5.02 -10.93 8.62
C ASP A 177 -3.74 -11.14 7.79
N GLU A 178 -3.87 -11.37 6.48
CA GLU A 178 -2.70 -11.48 5.60
C GLU A 178 -1.87 -10.20 5.60
N MET A 179 -2.52 -9.03 5.56
CA MET A 179 -1.86 -7.74 5.67
C MET A 179 -1.09 -7.63 6.99
N GLY A 180 -1.72 -7.96 8.13
CA GLY A 180 -1.09 -7.97 9.44
C GLY A 180 0.12 -8.90 9.52
N ALA A 181 -0.01 -10.10 8.96
CA ALA A 181 1.06 -11.09 8.91
C ALA A 181 2.26 -10.60 8.08
N ILE A 182 2.01 -10.06 6.89
CA ILE A 182 3.08 -9.53 6.02
C ILE A 182 3.77 -8.33 6.68
N LEU A 183 3.00 -7.39 7.25
CA LEU A 183 3.55 -6.24 7.99
C LEU A 183 4.47 -6.70 9.14
N GLY A 184 4.05 -7.70 9.91
CA GLY A 184 4.86 -8.23 11.01
C GLY A 184 6.12 -8.92 10.51
N GLY A 185 6.01 -9.64 9.39
CA GLY A 185 7.16 -10.15 8.64
C GLY A 185 8.11 -9.03 8.23
N MET A 186 7.60 -7.91 7.72
CA MET A 186 8.41 -6.75 7.35
C MET A 186 9.07 -6.06 8.55
N GLY A 187 8.63 -6.33 9.79
CA GLY A 187 9.09 -5.59 10.97
C GLY A 187 8.34 -4.27 11.13
N ILE A 188 7.07 -4.25 10.72
CA ILE A 188 6.15 -3.13 10.89
C ILE A 188 5.06 -3.58 11.88
N GLU A 189 4.94 -2.86 12.98
CA GLU A 189 3.91 -3.06 13.98
C GLU A 189 2.63 -2.37 13.55
N VAL A 190 1.51 -3.09 13.59
CA VAL A 190 0.17 -2.49 13.58
C VAL A 190 -0.07 -1.97 14.99
N THR A 191 -0.08 -0.66 15.24
CA THR A 191 -0.19 -0.08 16.60
C THR A 191 -1.64 -0.06 17.11
N SER A 192 -2.59 0.08 16.20
CA SER A 192 -4.03 0.06 16.46
C SER A 192 -4.76 -0.39 15.20
N GLY A 193 -5.91 -1.05 15.36
CA GLY A 193 -6.85 -1.31 14.27
C GLY A 193 -8.29 -1.21 14.74
N SER A 194 -9.16 -0.76 13.85
CA SER A 194 -10.57 -0.45 14.13
C SER A 194 -11.40 -0.62 12.86
N SER A 195 -12.61 -1.17 12.99
CA SER A 195 -13.63 -1.18 11.93
C SER A 195 -14.19 0.21 11.61
N GLU A 196 -13.98 1.17 12.50
CA GLU A 196 -14.41 2.55 12.34
C GLU A 196 -13.22 3.49 12.15
N CYS A 197 -13.45 4.60 11.44
CA CYS A 197 -12.53 5.73 11.41
C CYS A 197 -12.91 6.74 12.51
N ASP A 198 -12.06 6.84 13.54
CA ASP A 198 -12.06 7.96 14.49
C ASP A 198 -11.01 8.99 14.03
N PRO A 199 -11.44 10.15 13.47
CA PRO A 199 -10.52 11.19 13.03
C PRO A 199 -9.57 11.70 14.11
N LYS A 200 -10.02 11.73 15.38
CA LYS A 200 -9.18 12.20 16.47
C LYS A 200 -8.05 11.21 16.75
N ALA A 201 -8.35 9.91 16.77
CA ALA A 201 -7.36 8.87 16.96
C ALA A 201 -6.38 8.82 15.77
N LEU A 202 -6.90 8.85 14.53
CA LEU A 202 -6.10 8.80 13.31
C LEU A 202 -5.19 10.02 13.17
N SER A 203 -5.73 11.24 13.26
CA SER A 203 -4.91 12.47 13.23
C SER A 203 -3.87 12.47 14.36
N GLY A 204 -4.24 11.97 15.54
CA GLY A 204 -3.33 11.83 16.67
C GLY A 204 -2.17 10.85 16.41
N ALA A 205 -2.43 9.73 15.75
CA ALA A 205 -1.41 8.74 15.37
C ALA A 205 -0.47 9.28 14.28
N LEU A 206 -1.02 9.89 13.23
CA LEU A 206 -0.23 10.52 12.16
C LEU A 206 0.72 11.58 12.73
N LYS A 207 0.23 12.47 13.61
CA LYS A 207 1.06 13.49 14.27
C LYS A 207 2.12 12.92 15.21
N LYS A 208 2.00 11.66 15.65
CA LYS A 208 3.04 10.95 16.42
C LYS A 208 4.09 10.25 15.53
N GLY A 209 3.98 10.41 14.22
CA GLY A 209 4.92 9.85 13.26
C GLY A 209 4.52 8.47 12.71
N GLU A 210 3.29 8.02 12.97
CA GLU A 210 2.78 6.77 12.41
C GLU A 210 2.23 7.00 10.99
N TYR A 211 2.14 5.93 10.20
CA TYR A 211 1.31 5.90 8.99
C TYR A 211 0.01 5.17 9.31
N ALA A 212 -0.97 5.24 8.41
CA ALA A 212 -2.15 4.39 8.50
C ALA A 212 -2.42 3.67 7.18
N LEU A 213 -3.00 2.49 7.27
CA LEU A 213 -3.56 1.76 6.15
C LEU A 213 -5.07 1.68 6.35
N ALA A 214 -5.83 1.84 5.28
CA ALA A 214 -7.28 1.69 5.33
C ALA A 214 -7.75 0.66 4.30
N LEU A 215 -8.69 -0.17 4.73
CA LEU A 215 -9.45 -1.08 3.87
C LEU A 215 -10.81 -0.44 3.62
N VAL A 216 -11.05 -0.05 2.38
CA VAL A 216 -12.17 0.82 2.01
C VAL A 216 -12.94 0.30 0.81
N ASP A 217 -14.17 0.78 0.61
CA ASP A 217 -14.91 0.55 -0.63
C ASP A 217 -14.34 1.45 -1.73
N SER A 218 -13.89 0.85 -2.83
CA SER A 218 -13.21 1.53 -3.93
C SER A 218 -14.08 2.61 -4.60
N ASN A 219 -15.40 2.39 -4.71
CA ASN A 219 -16.30 3.35 -5.34
C ASN A 219 -16.63 4.49 -4.38
N ALA A 220 -16.85 4.19 -3.10
CA ALA A 220 -17.01 5.22 -2.08
C ALA A 220 -15.78 6.14 -2.03
N LEU A 221 -14.58 5.55 -2.10
CA LEU A 221 -13.33 6.31 -2.18
C LEU A 221 -13.27 7.16 -3.46
N LEU A 222 -13.51 6.56 -4.63
CA LEU A 222 -13.49 7.25 -5.91
C LEU A 222 -14.47 8.44 -5.94
N ASN A 223 -15.68 8.27 -5.40
CA ASN A 223 -16.70 9.30 -5.34
C ASN A 223 -16.24 10.58 -4.63
N THR A 224 -15.27 10.51 -3.71
CA THR A 224 -14.71 11.72 -3.07
C THR A 224 -13.87 12.60 -4.01
N THR A 225 -13.52 12.07 -5.18
CA THR A 225 -12.71 12.76 -6.20
C THR A 225 -13.53 13.20 -7.41
N LEU A 226 -14.80 12.78 -7.50
CA LEU A 226 -15.68 13.06 -8.62
C LEU A 226 -16.51 14.33 -8.38
N GLU A 227 -16.95 14.96 -9.47
CA GLU A 227 -17.87 16.09 -9.38
C GLU A 227 -19.28 15.63 -8.95
N PRO A 228 -20.05 16.47 -8.25
CA PRO A 228 -21.41 16.14 -7.85
C PRO A 228 -22.26 15.67 -9.05
N GLY A 229 -22.91 14.51 -8.89
CA GLY A 229 -23.72 13.88 -9.94
C GLY A 229 -22.98 12.94 -10.90
N GLN A 230 -21.65 12.82 -10.77
CA GLN A 230 -20.85 11.78 -11.46
C GLN A 230 -20.57 10.56 -10.57
N GLU A 231 -21.01 10.60 -9.32
CA GLU A 231 -20.80 9.57 -8.31
C GLU A 231 -21.45 8.25 -8.71
N SER A 232 -20.70 7.15 -8.57
CA SER A 232 -21.26 5.81 -8.71
C SER A 232 -22.12 5.48 -7.49
N GLN A 233 -23.33 4.99 -7.74
CA GLN A 233 -24.20 4.42 -6.69
C GLN A 233 -23.94 2.92 -6.48
N GLU A 234 -23.08 2.31 -7.32
CA GLU A 234 -22.75 0.89 -7.20
C GLU A 234 -21.79 0.64 -6.05
N THR A 235 -21.97 -0.48 -5.37
CA THR A 235 -20.98 -0.98 -4.40
C THR A 235 -19.68 -1.25 -5.12
N GLY A 236 -18.59 -0.72 -4.57
CA GLY A 236 -17.25 -0.97 -5.07
C GLY A 236 -16.74 -2.33 -4.63
N GLN A 237 -15.43 -2.44 -4.58
CA GLN A 237 -14.72 -3.61 -4.08
C GLN A 237 -13.80 -3.16 -2.94
N LEU A 238 -13.43 -4.09 -2.06
CA LEU A 238 -12.49 -3.78 -0.99
C LEU A 238 -11.12 -3.42 -1.57
N HIS A 239 -10.57 -2.30 -1.09
CA HIS A 239 -9.36 -1.68 -1.62
C HIS A 239 -8.45 -1.21 -0.50
N TRP A 240 -7.15 -1.52 -0.61
CA TRP A 240 -6.14 -1.05 0.33
C TRP A 240 -5.55 0.28 -0.12
N ILE A 241 -5.48 1.22 0.81
CA ILE A 241 -4.83 2.52 0.62
C ILE A 241 -3.91 2.85 1.79
N THR A 242 -2.95 3.75 1.56
CA THR A 242 -2.11 4.32 2.62
C THR A 242 -2.55 5.74 2.93
N ILE A 243 -2.54 6.13 4.20
CA ILE A 243 -2.71 7.49 4.67
C ILE A 243 -1.41 7.90 5.35
N ASP A 244 -0.72 8.89 4.79
CA ASP A 244 0.64 9.25 5.20
C ASP A 244 0.83 10.73 5.54
N ALA A 245 -0.23 11.54 5.50
CA ALA A 245 -0.18 12.92 5.96
C ALA A 245 -1.52 13.36 6.55
N VAL A 246 -1.42 14.35 7.45
CA VAL A 246 -2.57 15.09 7.96
C VAL A 246 -2.29 16.60 7.87
N ASP A 247 -3.27 17.32 7.37
CA ASP A 247 -3.38 18.78 7.45
C ASP A 247 -4.58 19.11 8.33
N PRO A 248 -4.40 19.77 9.48
CA PRO A 248 -5.51 20.00 10.38
C PRO A 248 -6.57 20.92 9.78
N GLY A 249 -7.81 20.60 10.14
CA GLY A 249 -8.93 21.45 9.88
C GLY A 249 -8.81 22.80 10.58
N LYS A 250 -9.65 23.74 10.15
CA LYS A 250 -9.74 25.08 10.75
C LYS A 250 -10.64 25.09 11.98
N THR A 251 -11.38 24.01 12.24
CA THR A 251 -12.29 23.89 13.37
C THR A 251 -11.65 23.14 14.55
N ASN A 252 -12.35 23.16 15.68
CA ASN A 252 -11.99 22.33 16.84
C ASN A 252 -12.37 20.85 16.64
N SER A 253 -13.20 20.54 15.64
CA SER A 253 -13.46 19.16 15.25
C SER A 253 -12.24 18.57 14.56
N LYS A 254 -12.18 17.24 14.50
CA LYS A 254 -11.22 16.52 13.68
C LYS A 254 -11.82 16.06 12.36
N ASP A 255 -13.11 16.30 12.15
CA ASP A 255 -13.85 15.91 10.94
C ASP A 255 -13.51 16.75 9.71
N ASP A 256 -12.92 17.93 9.89
CA ASP A 256 -12.44 18.81 8.83
C ASP A 256 -10.92 18.73 8.60
N ASP A 257 -10.20 17.87 9.34
CA ASP A 257 -8.83 17.50 8.99
C ASP A 257 -8.82 16.89 7.57
N LEU A 258 -7.76 17.15 6.83
CA LEU A 258 -7.50 16.54 5.52
C LEU A 258 -6.44 15.45 5.69
N TYR A 259 -6.69 14.29 5.09
CA TYR A 259 -5.78 13.16 5.04
C TYR A 259 -5.24 12.99 3.63
N ARG A 260 -3.92 12.90 3.48
CA ARG A 260 -3.33 12.53 2.20
C ARG A 260 -3.46 11.02 2.04
N VAL A 261 -4.29 10.62 1.09
CA VAL A 261 -4.49 9.25 0.67
C VAL A 261 -3.54 8.96 -0.48
N ARG A 262 -2.86 7.81 -0.41
CA ARG A 262 -2.14 7.18 -1.50
C ARG A 262 -2.90 5.96 -1.93
N ASP A 263 -3.58 6.13 -3.05
CA ASP A 263 -4.41 5.14 -3.70
C ASP A 263 -3.59 4.46 -4.82
N PRO A 264 -3.31 3.16 -4.72
CA PRO A 264 -2.58 2.42 -5.75
C PRO A 264 -3.21 2.47 -7.15
N ALA A 265 -4.51 2.74 -7.26
CA ALA A 265 -5.21 2.87 -8.53
C ALA A 265 -5.13 4.29 -9.09
N ASN A 266 -5.32 5.32 -8.25
CA ASN A 266 -5.59 6.69 -8.69
C ASN A 266 -4.52 7.73 -8.29
N GLY A 267 -3.47 7.35 -7.55
CA GLY A 267 -2.37 8.26 -7.16
C GLY A 267 -2.53 8.85 -5.76
N ALA A 268 -2.02 10.06 -5.53
CA ALA A 268 -2.09 10.73 -4.24
C ALA A 268 -3.04 11.94 -4.28
N TYR A 269 -3.92 12.06 -3.29
CA TYR A 269 -4.87 13.17 -3.15
C TYR A 269 -5.29 13.37 -1.70
N TRP A 270 -5.93 14.50 -1.39
CA TRP A 270 -6.39 14.83 -0.04
C TRP A 270 -7.89 14.54 0.11
N VAL A 271 -8.25 13.82 1.17
CA VAL A 271 -9.63 13.45 1.51
C VAL A 271 -9.97 14.04 2.88
N LYS A 272 -11.18 14.58 3.05
CA LYS A 272 -11.63 15.05 4.36
C LYS A 272 -11.82 13.87 5.32
N ALA A 273 -11.50 14.07 6.59
CA ALA A 273 -11.66 13.05 7.62
C ALA A 273 -13.12 12.58 7.76
N SER A 274 -14.08 13.50 7.63
CA SER A 274 -15.51 13.16 7.59
C SER A 274 -15.90 12.27 6.42
N ASP A 275 -15.29 12.43 5.25
CA ASP A 275 -15.55 11.58 4.09
C ASP A 275 -14.85 10.23 4.22
N MET A 276 -13.61 10.21 4.75
CA MET A 276 -12.92 8.96 5.11
C MET A 276 -13.74 8.12 6.09
N LYS A 277 -14.40 8.76 7.06
CA LYS A 277 -15.30 8.08 7.99
C LYS A 277 -16.47 7.40 7.29
N LYS A 278 -17.10 8.08 6.31
CA LYS A 278 -18.19 7.49 5.52
C LYS A 278 -17.69 6.33 4.67
N ILE A 279 -16.57 6.52 3.96
CA ILE A 279 -15.96 5.50 3.09
C ILE A 279 -15.69 4.20 3.87
N VAL A 280 -15.10 4.31 5.06
CA VAL A 280 -14.82 3.15 5.94
C VAL A 280 -16.11 2.50 6.43
N SER A 281 -17.09 3.31 6.84
CA SER A 281 -18.39 2.80 7.29
C SER A 281 -19.11 2.05 6.17
N GLU A 282 -19.08 2.58 4.94
CA GLU A 282 -19.65 1.91 3.76
C GLU A 282 -18.95 0.60 3.45
N ALA A 283 -17.63 0.52 3.61
CA ALA A 283 -16.89 -0.72 3.45
C ALA A 283 -17.42 -1.79 4.41
N GLN A 284 -17.50 -1.42 5.70
CA GLN A 284 -17.99 -2.30 6.75
C GLN A 284 -19.44 -2.74 6.53
N GLU A 285 -20.32 -1.83 6.12
CA GLU A 285 -21.74 -2.10 5.87
C GLU A 285 -21.96 -3.00 4.64
N LYS A 286 -21.23 -2.74 3.54
CA LYS A 286 -21.44 -3.43 2.26
C LYS A 286 -20.71 -4.75 2.15
N HIS A 287 -19.54 -4.88 2.77
CA HIS A 287 -18.67 -6.04 2.64
C HIS A 287 -18.51 -6.84 3.94
N GLY A 288 -19.01 -6.34 5.08
CA GLY A 288 -18.75 -6.93 6.40
C GLY A 288 -17.27 -6.81 6.83
N SER A 289 -16.49 -6.01 6.10
CA SER A 289 -15.06 -5.81 6.30
C SER A 289 -14.67 -4.42 5.83
N GLY A 290 -13.68 -3.83 6.50
CA GLY A 290 -13.27 -2.45 6.29
C GLY A 290 -12.75 -1.86 7.58
N GLY A 291 -12.02 -0.76 7.48
CA GLY A 291 -11.49 -0.10 8.67
C GLY A 291 -10.16 0.58 8.44
N ILE A 292 -9.58 1.03 9.54
CA ILE A 292 -8.29 1.71 9.56
C ILE A 292 -7.38 1.02 10.57
N MET A 293 -6.14 0.82 10.17
CA MET A 293 -5.05 0.44 11.07
C MET A 293 -3.93 1.48 11.02
N THR A 294 -3.36 1.81 12.16
CA THR A 294 -2.15 2.63 12.25
C THR A 294 -0.94 1.73 12.36
N VAL A 295 0.17 2.14 11.75
CA VAL A 295 1.38 1.33 11.64
C VAL A 295 2.62 2.13 12.00
N GLN A 296 3.54 1.46 12.68
CA GLN A 296 4.84 2.00 13.02
C GLN A 296 5.94 0.99 12.68
N LYS A 297 7.05 1.51 12.17
CA LYS A 297 8.25 0.72 11.92
C LYS A 297 8.94 0.32 13.23
N GLU A 298 9.38 -0.93 13.33
CA GLU A 298 10.33 -1.32 14.37
C GLU A 298 11.71 -0.73 14.07
N LYS A 299 12.34 -0.12 15.06
CA LYS A 299 13.72 0.36 14.94
C LYS A 299 14.66 -0.81 14.64
N GLY A 300 15.50 -0.68 13.61
CA GLY A 300 16.42 -1.73 13.21
C GLY A 300 15.71 -2.98 12.69
N ARG A 301 14.53 -2.84 12.05
CA ARG A 301 13.72 -3.97 11.53
C ARG A 301 14.52 -4.94 10.67
N ALA A 302 15.50 -4.45 9.91
CA ALA A 302 16.33 -5.28 9.02
C ALA A 302 17.22 -6.30 9.76
N SER A 303 17.54 -6.07 11.04
CA SER A 303 18.38 -6.97 11.85
C SER A 303 17.59 -7.82 12.84
N LYS A 304 16.26 -7.75 12.82
CA LYS A 304 15.40 -8.54 13.72
C LYS A 304 15.45 -10.03 13.35
N ALA A 305 15.55 -10.87 14.39
CA ALA A 305 15.53 -12.32 14.23
C ALA A 305 14.18 -12.82 13.69
N PRO A 306 14.14 -13.94 12.95
CA PRO A 306 12.90 -14.53 12.42
C PRO A 306 11.82 -14.74 13.47
N ASP A 307 12.16 -15.24 14.66
CA ASP A 307 11.19 -15.50 15.74
C ASP A 307 10.54 -14.20 16.26
N HIS A 308 11.29 -13.09 16.27
CA HIS A 308 10.74 -11.79 16.64
C HIS A 308 9.73 -11.29 15.62
N LEU A 309 10.05 -11.43 14.32
CA LEU A 309 9.16 -11.05 13.23
C LEU A 309 7.90 -11.93 13.20
N ALA A 310 8.04 -13.23 13.47
CA ALA A 310 6.91 -14.12 13.64
C ALA A 310 6.03 -13.70 14.81
N ALA A 311 6.61 -13.41 15.99
CA ALA A 311 5.83 -12.93 17.14
C ALA A 311 5.15 -11.57 16.86
N LEU A 312 5.77 -10.70 16.09
CA LEU A 312 5.17 -9.43 15.66
C LEU A 312 3.99 -9.67 14.71
N ALA A 313 4.14 -10.56 13.71
CA ALA A 313 3.05 -10.97 12.83
C ALA A 313 1.83 -11.47 13.62
N ARG A 314 2.05 -12.31 14.65
CA ARG A 314 0.96 -12.78 15.53
C ARG A 314 0.24 -11.65 16.26
N ARG A 315 0.98 -10.68 16.80
CA ARG A 315 0.38 -9.50 17.45
C ARG A 315 -0.39 -8.61 16.47
N ASN A 316 0.09 -8.51 15.23
CA ASN A 316 -0.59 -7.74 14.19
C ASN A 316 -1.93 -8.38 13.81
N LEU A 317 -2.06 -9.72 13.82
CA LEU A 317 -3.33 -10.41 13.58
C LEU A 317 -4.40 -9.97 14.59
N GLU A 318 -4.07 -9.98 15.89
CA GLU A 318 -5.01 -9.52 16.93
C GLU A 318 -5.48 -8.08 16.73
N ARG A 319 -4.62 -7.23 16.15
CA ARG A 319 -4.91 -5.81 15.92
C ARG A 319 -5.57 -5.54 14.57
N THR A 320 -5.53 -6.48 13.63
CA THR A 320 -6.20 -6.38 12.32
C THR A 320 -7.56 -7.06 12.31
N ALA A 321 -7.81 -8.00 13.23
CA ALA A 321 -9.10 -8.67 13.40
C ALA A 321 -10.34 -7.75 13.42
N PRO A 322 -10.32 -6.52 14.00
CA PRO A 322 -11.48 -5.64 13.94
C PRO A 322 -11.92 -5.25 12.52
N LEU A 323 -11.05 -5.34 11.51
CA LEU A 323 -11.36 -4.97 10.13
C LEU A 323 -12.15 -6.07 9.39
N GLY A 324 -12.36 -7.25 10.00
CA GLY A 324 -13.06 -8.38 9.41
C GLY A 324 -12.21 -9.22 8.45
N ASP A 325 -12.86 -10.13 7.71
CA ASP A 325 -12.19 -11.18 6.93
C ASP A 325 -12.23 -10.95 5.41
N GLY A 326 -12.68 -9.77 4.97
CA GLY A 326 -12.85 -9.44 3.56
C GLY A 326 -11.51 -9.23 2.86
N ASN A 327 -11.40 -9.67 1.60
CA ASN A 327 -10.16 -9.53 0.84
C ASN A 327 -10.12 -8.20 0.07
N GLY A 328 -9.13 -7.36 0.37
CA GLY A 328 -8.79 -6.14 -0.37
C GLY A 328 -8.16 -6.46 -1.71
N GLY A 329 -8.96 -7.02 -2.62
CA GLY A 329 -8.56 -7.39 -3.96
C GLY A 329 -8.72 -6.22 -4.92
N ALA A 330 -9.93 -5.81 -5.24
CA ALA A 330 -10.16 -5.27 -6.56
C ALA A 330 -10.37 -3.74 -6.61
N SER A 331 -9.61 -3.05 -7.46
CA SER A 331 -9.88 -1.66 -7.85
C SER A 331 -9.72 -1.49 -9.36
N ARG A 332 -10.71 -0.84 -9.99
CA ARG A 332 -10.63 -0.40 -11.38
C ARG A 332 -10.05 1.01 -11.42
N ARG A 333 -9.05 1.25 -12.27
CA ARG A 333 -8.72 2.62 -12.69
C ARG A 333 -9.96 3.22 -13.35
N ALA A 334 -10.28 4.47 -13.02
CA ALA A 334 -11.38 5.19 -13.67
C ALA A 334 -11.13 5.26 -15.18
N SER A 335 -11.82 4.43 -15.96
CA SER A 335 -12.06 4.68 -17.38
C SER A 335 -13.22 5.66 -17.44
N VAL A 336 -12.95 6.92 -17.79
CA VAL A 336 -14.00 7.82 -18.27
C VAL A 336 -14.62 7.13 -19.47
N ALA A 337 -15.93 6.88 -19.41
CA ALA A 337 -16.66 6.14 -20.42
C ALA A 337 -16.38 6.65 -21.83
N GLU A 338 -15.75 5.84 -22.69
CA GLU A 338 -15.91 6.01 -24.13
C GLU A 338 -17.25 5.36 -24.50
N SER A 339 -18.24 6.23 -24.68
CA SER A 339 -19.53 5.87 -25.25
C SER A 339 -19.34 5.48 -26.71
N SER A 340 -20.01 4.41 -27.14
CA SER A 340 -20.46 4.22 -28.53
C SER A 340 -21.80 3.51 -28.51
#